data_AF-A0A2B8AWZ0-F1
#
_entry.id   AF-A0A2B8AWZ0-F1
#
_cell.length_a   1.000
_cell.length_b   1.000
_cell.length_c   1.000
_cell.angle_alpha   90.00
_cell.angle_beta   90.00
_cell.angle_gamma   90.00
#
_symmetry.space_group_name_H-M   'P 1'
#
loop_
_entity.id
_entity.type
_entity.pdbx_description
1 polymer ?
#
loop_
_entity_poly.entity_id
_entity_poly.type
_entity_poly.pdbx_seq_one_letter_code
_entity_poly.pdbx_strand_id
1 'polypeptide(L)'
;MMLRHAIAPTRFYSQISNEIIRHPRLTSDAVRLLTWQLSLPAGAREPLSRTAERAGIGKVAFLRAKSQLKAEGYVHEWRRQRERGLWATEQLVSNVPLTPDEAAAVRDTSPPGAPAVRDAAPPVAPARGAAQAKAASPQAAPTGGNPAACRSGLRGCRLGLS
;
A
#
# COMPACT_ATOMS: atom_id res chain seq x y z
N MET A 1 8.72 12.37 -28.73
CA MET A 1 7.51 12.39 -27.89
C MET A 1 7.60 11.24 -26.89
N MET A 2 7.31 11.43 -25.61
CA MET A 2 7.45 10.37 -24.60
C MET A 2 6.14 10.15 -23.86
N LEU A 3 5.57 8.95 -24.00
CA LEU A 3 4.41 8.51 -23.23
C LEU A 3 4.87 8.14 -21.82
N ARG A 4 4.16 8.64 -20.80
CA ARG A 4 4.43 8.36 -19.38
C ARG A 4 3.18 7.74 -18.76
N HIS A 5 3.35 6.82 -17.83
CA HIS A 5 2.25 6.15 -17.13
C HIS A 5 1.23 5.47 -18.05
N ALA A 6 1.68 4.95 -19.21
CA ALA A 6 0.82 4.24 -20.16
C ALA A 6 0.10 3.01 -19.54
N ILE A 7 0.68 2.46 -18.47
CA ILE A 7 0.07 1.45 -17.62
C ILE A 7 0.27 1.91 -16.17
N ALA A 8 -0.83 2.15 -15.46
CA ALA A 8 -0.80 2.53 -14.04
C ALA A 8 -0.93 1.30 -13.13
N PRO A 9 -0.22 1.25 -11.98
CA PRO A 9 -0.42 0.19 -11.00
C PRO A 9 -1.83 0.27 -10.39
N THR A 10 -2.45 -0.88 -10.14
CA THR A 10 -3.83 -0.97 -9.62
C THR A 10 -3.91 -1.16 -8.10
N ARG A 11 -2.80 -1.55 -7.46
CA ARG A 11 -2.70 -1.80 -6.02
C ARG A 11 -1.25 -1.64 -5.54
N PHE A 12 -1.07 -1.54 -4.21
CA PHE A 12 0.25 -1.43 -3.55
C PHE A 12 1.11 -0.25 -4.06
N TYR A 13 0.50 0.92 -4.22
CA TYR A 13 1.20 2.15 -4.57
C TYR A 13 0.92 3.22 -3.53
N SER A 14 1.84 4.17 -3.43
CA SER A 14 1.71 5.36 -2.60
C SER A 14 1.80 6.59 -3.48
N GLN A 15 0.94 7.57 -3.23
CA GLN A 15 1.04 8.87 -3.89
C GLN A 15 2.01 9.74 -3.08
N ILE A 16 3.02 10.26 -3.75
CA ILE A 16 4.05 11.12 -3.15
C ILE A 16 4.03 12.45 -3.91
N SER A 17 4.15 13.55 -3.17
CA SER A 17 4.22 14.88 -3.80
C SER A 17 5.46 15.00 -4.69
N ASN A 18 5.31 15.64 -5.85
CA ASN A 18 6.45 15.97 -6.72
C ASN A 18 7.43 16.93 -6.01
N GLU A 19 6.96 17.72 -5.05
CA GLU A 19 7.80 18.60 -4.23
C GLU A 19 8.84 17.80 -3.42
N ILE A 20 8.48 16.60 -2.93
CA ILE A 20 9.42 15.71 -2.25
C ILE A 20 10.46 15.17 -3.24
N ILE A 21 10.00 14.67 -4.39
CA ILE A 21 10.85 13.99 -5.37
C ILE A 21 11.86 14.97 -6.01
N ARG A 22 11.46 16.23 -6.18
CA ARG A 22 12.26 17.28 -6.83
C ARG A 22 12.90 18.24 -5.84
N HIS A 23 12.88 17.91 -4.55
CA HIS A 23 13.29 18.83 -3.50
C HIS A 23 14.78 19.18 -3.61
N PRO A 24 15.17 20.47 -3.70
CA PRO A 24 16.55 20.86 -3.97
C PRO A 24 17.51 20.56 -2.80
N ARG A 25 16.99 20.47 -1.57
CA ARG A 25 17.79 20.25 -0.34
C ARG A 25 17.82 18.81 0.16
N LEU A 26 16.98 17.93 -0.37
CA LEU A 26 16.95 16.52 0.03
C LEU A 26 17.87 15.69 -0.86
N THR A 27 18.68 14.83 -0.25
CA THR A 27 19.44 13.83 -1.00
C THR A 27 18.52 12.71 -1.48
N SER A 28 18.98 11.94 -2.47
CA SER A 28 18.27 10.73 -2.93
C SER A 28 17.97 9.76 -1.78
N ASP A 29 18.88 9.63 -0.81
CA ASP A 29 18.66 8.81 0.39
C ASP A 29 17.55 9.38 1.28
N ALA A 30 17.47 10.70 1.45
CA ALA A 30 16.38 11.35 2.19
C ALA A 30 15.03 11.15 1.51
N VAL A 31 14.96 11.32 0.18
CA VAL A 31 13.75 11.08 -0.61
C VAL A 31 13.34 9.60 -0.53
N ARG A 32 14.28 8.67 -0.65
CA ARG A 32 14.04 7.22 -0.54
C ARG A 32 13.55 6.84 0.85
N LEU A 33 14.18 7.38 1.91
CA LEU A 33 13.80 7.14 3.30
C LEU A 33 12.39 7.64 3.60
N LEU A 34 12.06 8.87 3.18
CA LEU A 34 10.74 9.46 3.38
C LEU A 34 9.66 8.70 2.60
N THR A 35 9.90 8.42 1.32
CA THR A 35 8.96 7.69 0.46
C THR A 35 8.67 6.29 0.99
N TRP A 36 9.70 5.60 1.51
CA TRP A 36 9.50 4.29 2.13
C TRP A 36 8.60 4.38 3.36
N GLN A 37 8.86 5.33 4.26
CA GLN A 37 8.03 5.52 5.46
C GLN A 37 6.57 5.84 5.10
N LEU A 38 6.34 6.75 4.15
CA LEU A 38 5.00 7.10 3.68
C LEU A 38 4.28 5.95 2.96
N SER A 39 5.02 4.93 2.52
CA SER A 39 4.45 3.73 1.90
C SER A 39 4.05 2.63 2.87
N LEU A 40 4.40 2.77 4.16
CA LEU A 40 4.03 1.77 5.15
C LEU A 40 2.51 1.78 5.41
N PRO A 41 1.91 0.61 5.67
CA PRO A 41 0.50 0.54 6.02
C PRO A 41 0.23 1.29 7.33
N ALA A 42 -0.99 1.80 7.47
CA ALA A 42 -1.43 2.45 8.70
C ALA A 42 -1.19 1.54 9.92
N GLY A 43 -0.66 2.11 11.00
CA GLY A 43 -0.33 1.38 12.23
C GLY A 43 1.04 0.68 12.21
N ALA A 44 1.78 0.71 11.10
CA ALA A 44 3.17 0.28 11.10
C ALA A 44 4.00 1.14 12.06
N ARG A 45 4.74 0.50 12.97
CA ARG A 45 5.59 1.16 13.98
C ARG A 45 7.08 1.01 13.66
N GLU A 46 7.42 0.99 12.37
CA GLU A 46 8.81 0.81 11.94
C GLU A 46 9.61 2.10 12.18
N PRO A 47 10.72 2.05 12.93
CA PRO A 47 11.56 3.23 13.14
C PRO A 47 12.34 3.58 11.87
N LEU A 48 12.65 4.87 11.68
CA LEU A 48 13.44 5.37 10.54
C LEU A 48 14.77 4.63 10.32
N SER A 49 15.45 4.20 11.38
CA SER A 49 16.71 3.45 11.25
C SER A 49 16.51 2.08 10.60
N ARG A 50 15.45 1.36 10.97
CA ARG A 50 15.12 0.05 10.38
C ARG A 50 14.71 0.21 8.92
N THR A 51 13.99 1.28 8.60
CA THR A 51 13.68 1.62 7.21
C THR A 51 14.95 1.91 6.40
N ALA A 52 15.90 2.65 6.98
CA ALA A 52 17.17 2.94 6.33
C ALA A 52 17.98 1.65 6.04
N GLU A 53 18.05 0.73 7.00
CA GLU A 53 18.67 -0.59 6.82
C GLU A 53 18.03 -1.36 5.66
N ARG A 54 16.70 -1.45 5.63
CA ARG A 54 15.95 -2.12 4.55
C ARG A 54 16.12 -1.42 3.20
N ALA A 55 16.26 -0.11 3.21
CA ALA A 55 16.48 0.70 2.03
C ALA A 55 17.93 0.61 1.50
N GLY A 56 18.85 -0.03 2.23
CA GLY A 56 20.27 -0.12 1.89
C GLY A 56 21.06 1.16 2.19
N ILE A 57 20.56 2.01 3.07
CA ILE A 57 21.17 3.31 3.40
C ILE A 57 22.15 3.12 4.55
N GLY A 58 23.44 3.41 4.30
CA GLY A 58 24.49 3.32 5.32
C GLY A 58 24.32 4.33 6.46
N LYS A 59 24.91 4.04 7.63
CA LYS A 59 24.73 4.84 8.86
C LYS A 59 24.99 6.35 8.68
N VAL A 60 26.07 6.73 8.01
CA VAL A 60 26.41 8.16 7.80
C VAL A 60 25.39 8.84 6.88
N ALA A 61 25.02 8.17 5.78
CA ALA A 61 24.00 8.65 4.86
C ALA A 61 22.64 8.77 5.55
N PHE A 62 22.28 7.81 6.41
CA PHE A 62 21.06 7.84 7.22
C PHE A 62 21.01 9.05 8.14
N LEU A 63 22.09 9.33 8.89
CA LEU A 63 22.13 10.47 9.81
C LEU A 63 21.99 11.80 9.04
N ARG A 64 22.65 11.92 7.89
CA ARG A 64 22.50 13.09 7.00
C ARG A 64 21.07 13.21 6.47
N ALA A 65 20.51 12.13 5.94
CA ALA A 65 19.16 12.08 5.40
C ALA A 65 18.12 12.47 6.46
N LYS A 66 18.19 11.86 7.65
CA LYS A 66 17.32 12.19 8.78
C LYS A 66 17.45 13.67 9.19
N SER A 67 18.68 14.22 9.23
CA SER A 67 18.90 15.63 9.53
C SER A 67 18.21 16.55 8.51
N GLN A 68 18.34 16.25 7.21
CA GLN A 68 17.67 16.98 6.15
C GLN A 68 16.15 16.91 6.28
N LEU A 69 15.59 15.72 6.50
CA LEU A 69 14.14 15.56 6.67
C LEU A 69 13.58 16.35 7.86
N LYS A 70 14.35 16.47 8.95
CA LYS A 70 13.99 17.32 10.09
C LYS A 70 14.10 18.81 9.75
N ALA A 71 15.17 19.22 9.09
CA ALA A 71 15.39 20.61 8.70
C ALA A 71 14.33 21.13 7.72
N GLU A 72 13.85 20.26 6.82
CA GLU A 72 12.77 20.55 5.87
C GLU A 72 11.37 20.35 6.44
N GLY A 73 11.23 19.93 7.71
CA GLY A 73 9.93 19.80 8.39
C GLY A 73 9.09 18.58 8.00
N TYR A 74 9.67 17.57 7.34
CA TYR A 74 8.99 16.31 7.01
C TYR A 74 9.02 15.29 8.15
N VAL A 75 9.97 15.43 9.08
CA VAL A 75 10.14 14.55 10.24
C VAL A 75 10.27 15.36 11.51
N HIS A 76 9.49 15.00 12.51
CA HIS A 76 9.51 15.60 13.84
C HIS A 76 9.71 14.51 14.89
N GLU A 77 10.48 14.81 15.93
CA GLU A 77 10.81 13.83 16.97
C GLU A 77 10.66 14.43 18.36
N TRP A 78 10.05 13.68 19.27
CA TRP A 78 9.93 14.04 20.68
C TRP A 78 10.38 12.89 21.57
N ARG A 79 10.91 13.22 22.74
CA ARG A 79 11.16 12.24 23.80
C ARG A 79 9.99 12.30 24.78
N ARG A 80 9.32 11.18 25.00
CA ARG A 80 8.21 11.07 25.94
C ARG A 80 8.46 9.97 26.94
N GLN A 81 8.09 10.23 28.18
CA GLN A 81 8.06 9.21 29.22
C GLN A 81 6.81 8.35 29.04
N ARG A 82 6.98 7.03 28.93
CA ARG A 82 5.89 6.07 28.85
C ARG A 82 5.36 5.75 30.25
N GLU A 83 4.21 5.07 30.30
CA GLU A 83 3.50 4.70 31.54
C GLU A 83 4.36 3.96 32.58
N ARG A 84 5.45 3.29 32.15
CA ARG A 84 6.39 2.59 33.04
C ARG A 84 7.64 3.39 33.39
N GLY A 85 7.66 4.70 33.13
CA GLY A 85 8.83 5.56 33.32
C GLY A 85 9.92 5.42 32.24
N LEU A 86 9.72 4.55 31.24
CA LEU A 86 10.67 4.37 30.13
C LEU A 86 10.59 5.55 29.16
N TRP A 87 11.73 6.11 28.78
CA TRP A 87 11.80 7.11 27.72
C TRP A 87 11.67 6.44 26.35
N ALA A 88 10.74 6.93 25.54
CA ALA A 88 10.59 6.55 24.14
C ALA A 88 10.69 7.76 23.23
N THR A 89 11.18 7.54 22.02
CA THR A 89 11.12 8.52 20.95
C THR A 89 9.82 8.32 20.19
N GLU A 90 9.03 9.38 20.10
CA GLU A 90 7.87 9.49 19.22
C GLU A 90 8.29 10.23 17.97
N GLN A 91 7.96 9.68 16.79
CA GLN A 91 8.30 10.24 15.50
C GLN A 91 7.02 10.52 14.72
N LEU A 92 6.92 11.71 14.17
CA LEU A 92 5.89 12.09 13.20
C LEU A 92 6.55 12.26 11.84
N VAL A 93 5.94 11.66 10.82
CA VAL A 93 6.36 11.76 9.42
C VAL A 93 5.17 12.29 8.62
N SER A 94 5.41 13.30 7.80
CA SER A 94 4.36 13.95 6.99
C SER A 94 4.72 13.99 5.51
N ASN A 95 3.71 13.96 4.64
CA ASN A 95 3.87 14.13 3.19
C ASN A 95 4.00 15.61 2.77
N VAL A 96 3.75 16.52 3.70
CA VAL A 96 3.91 17.96 3.53
C VAL A 96 4.81 18.49 4.64
N PRO A 97 5.65 19.50 4.37
CA PRO A 97 6.47 20.10 5.41
C PRO A 97 5.56 20.74 6.46
N LEU A 98 5.86 20.48 7.73
CA LEU A 98 5.17 21.07 8.86
C LEU A 98 6.14 21.91 9.67
N THR A 99 5.64 23.03 10.18
CA THR A 99 6.31 23.76 11.26
C THR A 99 6.28 22.93 12.54
N PRO A 100 7.20 23.19 13.51
CA PRO A 100 7.19 22.49 14.79
C PRO A 100 5.86 22.59 15.54
N ASP A 101 5.19 23.74 15.45
CA ASP A 101 3.91 23.98 16.13
C ASP A 101 2.77 23.20 15.48
N GLU A 102 2.70 23.18 14.15
CA GLU A 102 1.74 22.33 13.42
C GLU A 102 1.98 20.85 13.71
N ALA A 103 3.23 20.42 13.74
CA ALA A 103 3.59 19.03 14.04
C ALA A 103 3.20 18.64 15.47
N ALA A 104 3.39 19.53 16.44
CA ALA A 104 2.93 19.32 17.81
C ALA A 104 1.40 19.25 17.89
N ALA A 105 0.68 20.14 17.20
CA ALA A 105 -0.78 20.13 17.15
C ALA A 105 -1.33 18.83 16.53
N VAL A 106 -0.73 18.36 15.43
CA VAL A 106 -1.11 17.08 14.80
C VAL A 106 -0.86 15.91 15.74
N ARG A 107 0.29 15.89 16.43
CA ARG A 107 0.61 14.85 17.42
C ARG A 107 -0.41 14.85 18.56
N ASP A 108 -0.74 16.00 19.12
CA ASP A 108 -1.60 16.09 20.31
C ASP A 108 -3.08 15.82 19.99
N THR A 109 -3.49 16.07 18.74
CA THR A 109 -4.85 15.77 18.25
C THR A 109 -5.03 14.29 17.86
N SER A 110 -3.94 13.57 17.58
CA SER A 110 -3.98 12.17 17.17
C SER A 110 -3.89 11.25 18.40
N PRO A 111 -4.96 10.53 18.78
CA PRO A 111 -4.87 9.62 19.91
C PRO A 111 -3.86 8.51 19.59
N PRO A 112 -3.02 8.09 20.56
CA PRO A 112 -2.09 6.98 20.36
C PRO A 112 -2.88 5.68 20.09
N GLY A 113 -2.99 5.30 18.82
CA GLY A 113 -3.66 4.07 18.39
C GLY A 113 -4.89 4.24 17.50
N ALA A 114 -5.28 5.45 17.11
CA ALA A 114 -6.35 5.61 16.12
C ALA A 114 -5.83 5.25 14.70
N PRO A 115 -6.48 4.35 13.95
CA PRO A 115 -6.23 4.23 12.52
C PRO A 115 -6.59 5.56 11.87
N ALA A 116 -5.73 6.07 10.98
CA ALA A 116 -6.06 7.20 10.15
C ALA A 116 -7.17 6.80 9.18
N VAL A 117 -8.42 6.94 9.61
CA VAL A 117 -9.59 6.82 8.74
C VAL A 117 -9.86 8.20 8.16
N ARG A 118 -9.55 8.35 6.89
CA ARG A 118 -10.43 9.07 5.97
C ARG A 118 -10.75 8.09 4.87
N ASP A 119 -11.86 7.37 5.03
CA ASP A 119 -12.52 6.73 3.91
C ASP A 119 -12.94 7.84 2.93
N ALA A 120 -12.06 8.18 1.99
CA ALA A 120 -12.51 8.81 0.77
C ALA A 120 -13.28 7.72 0.02
N ALA A 121 -14.61 7.80 0.05
CA ALA A 121 -15.47 6.95 -0.73
C ALA A 121 -14.93 6.89 -2.19
N PRO A 122 -14.83 5.70 -2.80
CA PRO A 122 -14.40 5.61 -4.19
C PRO A 122 -15.37 6.44 -5.05
N PRO A 123 -14.89 7.22 -6.04
CA PRO A 123 -15.78 7.94 -6.93
C PRO A 123 -16.66 6.91 -7.65
N VAL A 124 -17.97 7.03 -7.45
CA VAL A 124 -18.97 6.25 -8.19
C VAL A 124 -18.79 6.59 -9.66
N ALA A 125 -18.30 5.63 -10.45
CA ALA A 125 -18.29 5.75 -11.90
C ALA A 125 -19.74 5.85 -12.40
N PRO A 126 -20.07 6.77 -13.33
CA PRO A 126 -21.40 6.81 -13.91
C PRO A 126 -21.67 5.50 -14.67
N ALA A 127 -22.90 5.01 -14.50
CA ALA A 127 -23.38 3.76 -15.07
C ALA A 127 -23.09 3.68 -16.58
N ARG A 128 -22.43 2.60 -17.01
CA ARG A 128 -22.37 2.23 -18.43
C ARG A 128 -23.80 1.95 -18.89
N GLY A 129 -24.30 2.80 -19.78
CA GLY A 129 -25.57 2.60 -20.47
C GLY A 129 -25.57 1.26 -21.19
N ALA A 130 -26.57 0.44 -20.90
CA ALA A 130 -26.92 -0.73 -21.67
C ALA A 130 -28.00 -0.35 -22.68
N ALA A 131 -27.66 -0.42 -23.97
CA ALA A 131 -28.50 -0.87 -25.11
C ALA A 131 -27.82 -0.41 -26.42
N GLN A 132 -27.80 -1.13 -27.53
CA GLN A 132 -28.12 -2.50 -27.96
C GLN A 132 -27.62 -2.55 -29.42
N ALA A 133 -27.00 -3.63 -29.87
CA ALA A 133 -27.01 -3.98 -31.29
C ALA A 133 -26.86 -5.50 -31.45
N LYS A 134 -27.96 -6.10 -31.91
CA LYS A 134 -28.11 -7.49 -32.35
C LYS A 134 -27.21 -7.79 -33.56
N ALA A 135 -26.57 -8.96 -33.56
CA ALA A 135 -26.37 -9.83 -34.73
C ALA A 135 -25.89 -11.21 -34.20
N ALA A 136 -26.79 -12.17 -34.03
CA ALA A 136 -27.05 -13.27 -34.97
C ALA A 136 -26.11 -14.47 -34.77
N SER A 137 -26.63 -15.50 -34.10
CA SER A 137 -26.17 -16.89 -34.26
C SER A 137 -27.35 -17.71 -34.79
N PRO A 138 -27.23 -18.41 -35.93
CA PRO A 138 -28.20 -19.42 -36.32
C PRO A 138 -27.96 -20.73 -35.56
N GLN A 139 -29.06 -21.30 -35.10
CA GLN A 139 -29.22 -22.56 -34.39
C GLN A 139 -28.76 -23.79 -35.20
N ALA A 140 -28.31 -24.82 -34.49
CA ALA A 140 -28.39 -26.20 -34.94
C ALA A 140 -29.32 -26.98 -33.99
N ALA A 141 -30.29 -27.70 -34.56
CA ALA A 141 -31.15 -28.70 -33.92
C ALA A 141 -31.77 -29.58 -35.02
N PRO A 142 -32.34 -30.77 -34.74
CA PRO A 142 -31.94 -31.82 -33.79
C PRO A 142 -32.10 -33.28 -34.35
N THR A 143 -31.81 -34.28 -33.49
CA THR A 143 -32.50 -35.59 -33.35
C THR A 143 -31.94 -36.88 -34.02
N GLY A 144 -31.73 -37.90 -33.18
CA GLY A 144 -31.87 -39.35 -33.46
C GLY A 144 -30.77 -40.19 -32.80
N GLY A 145 -30.98 -41.20 -31.94
CA GLY A 145 -32.19 -41.82 -31.39
C GLY A 145 -31.83 -42.89 -30.33
N ASN A 146 -32.62 -42.87 -29.25
CA ASN A 146 -33.06 -43.87 -28.25
C ASN A 146 -32.21 -45.03 -27.61
N PRO A 147 -32.60 -45.48 -26.38
CA PRO A 147 -31.84 -46.35 -25.47
C PRO A 147 -32.38 -47.79 -25.34
N ALA A 148 -31.54 -48.68 -24.80
CA ALA A 148 -31.85 -49.96 -24.12
C ALA A 148 -30.49 -50.64 -23.81
N ALA A 149 -30.21 -51.43 -22.77
CA ALA A 149 -30.92 -51.88 -21.58
C ALA A 149 -29.90 -52.62 -20.66
N CYS A 150 -30.30 -52.79 -19.39
CA CYS A 150 -30.04 -53.93 -18.50
C CYS A 150 -28.62 -54.40 -18.09
N ARG A 151 -28.37 -54.20 -16.78
CA ARG A 151 -28.11 -55.19 -15.71
C ARG A 151 -26.85 -56.08 -15.73
N SER A 152 -26.26 -56.10 -14.52
CA SER A 152 -25.70 -57.26 -13.78
C SER A 152 -24.19 -57.52 -13.83
N GLY A 153 -23.65 -57.90 -12.66
CA GLY A 153 -22.38 -58.60 -12.50
C GLY A 153 -21.32 -57.78 -11.74
N LEU A 154 -21.19 -57.92 -10.41
CA LEU A 154 -20.34 -58.91 -9.72
C LEU A 154 -18.90 -58.40 -9.47
N ARG A 155 -18.56 -58.26 -8.17
CA ARG A 155 -17.29 -58.62 -7.47
C ARG A 155 -15.97 -58.03 -8.04
N GLY A 156 -15.04 -57.46 -7.29
CA GLY A 156 -14.78 -57.39 -5.85
C GLY A 156 -13.35 -56.84 -5.61
N CYS A 157 -13.07 -56.49 -4.35
CA CYS A 157 -11.79 -56.58 -3.61
C CYS A 157 -10.48 -56.05 -4.26
N ARG A 158 -9.85 -54.99 -3.74
CA ARG A 158 -8.92 -54.88 -2.57
C ARG A 158 -7.43 -55.20 -2.87
N LEU A 159 -6.58 -54.20 -2.55
CA LEU A 159 -5.25 -54.23 -1.87
C LEU A 159 -3.97 -54.73 -2.57
N GLY A 160 -2.86 -54.02 -2.24
CA GLY A 160 -1.45 -54.49 -2.26
C GLY A 160 -0.53 -53.59 -3.10
N LEU A 161 0.18 -52.58 -2.58
CA LEU A 161 1.44 -52.62 -1.79
C LEU A 161 2.55 -53.46 -2.43
N SER A 162 3.54 -52.76 -2.99
CA SER A 162 4.98 -53.01 -2.83
C SER A 162 5.73 -51.73 -3.16
#